data_AF-A0A0A9YI82-F1
#
_entry.id   AF-A0A0A9YI82-F1
#
_cell.length_a   1.000
_cell.length_b   1.000
_cell.length_c   1.000
_cell.angle_alpha   90.00
_cell.angle_beta   90.00
_cell.angle_gamma   90.00
#
_symmetry.space_group_name_H-M   'P 1'
#
loop_
_entity.id
_entity.type
_entity.pdbx_description
1 polymer ?
#
loop_
_entity_poly.entity_id
_entity_poly.type
_entity_poly.pdbx_seq_one_letter_code
_entity_poly.pdbx_strand_id
1 'polypeptide(L)'
;MGHSLGAQLLCFFTSLYPEVVVKAIFLDGLVPMTTSEDKYLKDLREKFDDYRLLETSLLQKTPPSYSYDDAVNRLIKNRPNMILPEAAQVLIKRSLAVSGDGFRYSTDQRFKLLPLPLISFSIAADIVKSIKCPCLLIIAQESLKRLQEGKRIIYYTEELIDALKKFPTFTVRVIPGHHDVHLNEPESVAAQVIPFLNDTQSSL
;
A
#
# COMPACT_ATOMS: atom_id res chain seq x y z
N MET A 1 2.18 -2.53 -12.09
CA MET A 1 1.98 -1.32 -11.27
C MET A 1 1.13 -1.67 -10.07
N GLY A 2 1.48 -1.16 -8.88
CA GLY A 2 0.71 -1.39 -7.66
C GLY A 2 0.72 -0.16 -6.75
N HIS A 3 -0.33 0.01 -5.96
CA HIS A 3 -0.46 1.06 -4.94
C HIS A 3 -0.54 0.45 -3.54
N SER A 4 0.09 1.08 -2.55
CA SER A 4 -0.02 0.69 -1.13
C SER A 4 0.26 -0.81 -0.94
N LEU A 5 -0.70 -1.58 -0.40
CA LEU A 5 -0.63 -3.04 -0.32
C LEU A 5 -0.30 -3.71 -1.66
N GLY A 6 -0.92 -3.26 -2.75
CA GLY A 6 -0.66 -3.79 -4.09
C GLY A 6 0.77 -3.52 -4.56
N ALA A 7 1.39 -2.41 -4.12
CA ALA A 7 2.79 -2.13 -4.39
C ALA A 7 3.73 -3.07 -3.62
N GLN A 8 3.39 -3.39 -2.37
CA GLN A 8 4.13 -4.37 -1.56
C GLN A 8 4.04 -5.78 -2.15
N LEU A 9 2.84 -6.20 -2.54
CA LEU A 9 2.64 -7.48 -3.21
C LEU A 9 3.39 -7.54 -4.55
N LEU A 10 3.40 -6.43 -5.31
CA LEU A 10 4.20 -6.32 -6.53
C LEU A 10 5.70 -6.45 -6.23
N CYS A 11 6.19 -5.90 -5.12
CA CYS A 11 7.60 -5.99 -4.72
C CYS A 11 7.99 -7.45 -4.46
N PHE A 12 7.19 -8.16 -3.66
CA PHE A 12 7.37 -9.60 -3.46
C PHE A 12 7.31 -10.38 -4.77
N PHE A 13 6.30 -10.14 -5.61
CA PHE A 13 6.17 -10.84 -6.88
C PHE A 13 7.38 -10.60 -7.80
N THR A 14 7.82 -9.35 -7.92
CA THR A 14 8.97 -8.97 -8.77
C THR A 14 10.28 -9.53 -8.23
N SER A 15 10.41 -9.68 -6.91
CA SER A 15 11.57 -10.33 -6.28
C SER A 15 11.62 -11.84 -6.53
N LEU A 16 10.46 -12.50 -6.55
CA LEU A 16 10.35 -13.96 -6.68
C LEU A 16 10.40 -14.43 -8.14
N TYR A 17 9.86 -13.62 -9.06
CA TYR A 17 9.78 -13.91 -10.49
C TYR A 17 10.39 -12.78 -11.32
N PRO A 18 11.68 -12.44 -11.13
CA PRO A 18 12.32 -11.32 -11.80
C PRO A 18 12.36 -11.46 -13.33
N GLU A 19 12.18 -12.67 -13.87
CA GLU A 19 12.17 -12.99 -15.29
C GLU A 19 10.87 -12.66 -16.01
N VAL A 20 9.75 -12.51 -15.29
CA VAL A 20 8.43 -12.25 -15.91
C VAL A 20 7.97 -10.80 -15.78
N VAL A 21 8.74 -9.95 -15.10
CA VAL A 21 8.41 -8.54 -14.90
C VAL A 21 9.33 -7.66 -15.73
N VAL A 22 8.76 -6.95 -16.71
CA VAL A 22 9.49 -6.07 -17.63
C VAL A 22 9.83 -4.72 -16.96
N LYS A 23 8.87 -4.16 -16.21
CA LYS A 23 9.00 -2.93 -15.43
C LYS A 23 8.06 -2.97 -14.23
N ALA A 24 8.50 -2.43 -13.09
CA ALA A 24 7.67 -2.31 -11.89
C ALA A 24 7.41 -0.83 -11.54
N ILE A 25 6.18 -0.51 -11.16
CA ILE A 25 5.79 0.85 -10.73
C ILE A 25 5.11 0.72 -9.39
N PHE A 26 5.69 1.37 -8.39
CA PHE A 26 5.29 1.37 -7.00
C PHE A 26 4.73 2.74 -6.64
N LEU A 27 3.46 2.78 -6.25
CA LEU A 27 2.78 4.01 -5.84
C LEU A 27 2.61 3.96 -4.31
N ASP A 28 3.43 4.74 -3.60
CA ASP A 28 3.35 4.96 -2.16
C ASP A 28 3.24 3.67 -1.30
N GLY A 29 3.88 2.59 -1.74
CA GLY A 29 4.18 1.36 -0.97
C GLY A 29 5.32 0.54 -1.61
N LEU A 30 6.15 -0.19 -0.83
CA LEU A 30 7.23 -1.03 -1.39
C LEU A 30 7.49 -2.30 -0.57
N VAL A 31 7.85 -2.21 0.70
CA VAL A 31 8.05 -3.38 1.57
C VAL A 31 7.13 -3.30 2.78
N PRO A 32 6.75 -4.41 3.41
CA PRO A 32 6.03 -4.36 4.69
C PRO A 32 6.92 -3.81 5.80
N MET A 33 6.24 -3.34 6.85
CA MET A 33 6.89 -2.92 8.09
C MET A 33 7.77 -4.06 8.61
N THR A 34 9.02 -3.71 8.87
CA THR A 34 9.99 -4.65 9.41
C THR A 34 9.88 -4.74 10.91
N THR A 35 10.13 -5.91 11.48
CA THR A 35 10.27 -6.11 12.93
C THR A 35 11.72 -6.49 13.25
N SER A 36 12.18 -6.11 14.44
CA SER A 36 13.50 -6.50 14.93
C SER A 36 13.44 -7.89 15.57
N GLU A 37 14.56 -8.61 15.58
CA GLU A 37 14.63 -9.99 16.05
C GLU A 37 14.17 -10.14 17.52
N ASP A 38 14.50 -9.16 18.37
CA ASP A 38 14.10 -9.10 19.78
C ASP A 38 12.59 -8.87 19.97
N LYS A 39 11.90 -8.30 18.98
CA LYS A 39 10.45 -8.02 19.02
C LYS A 39 9.61 -9.02 18.26
N TYR A 40 10.23 -9.83 17.40
CA TYR A 40 9.51 -10.71 16.46
C TYR A 40 8.42 -11.56 17.13
N LEU A 41 8.74 -12.27 18.20
CA LEU A 41 7.77 -13.14 18.89
C LEU A 41 6.63 -12.33 19.54
N LYS A 42 6.94 -11.15 20.07
CA LYS A 42 5.95 -10.25 20.67
C LYS A 42 5.00 -9.72 19.59
N ASP A 43 5.55 -9.16 18.52
CA ASP A 43 4.77 -8.60 17.41
C ASP A 43 3.92 -9.67 16.72
N LEU A 44 4.47 -10.90 16.59
CA LEU A 44 3.73 -12.03 16.04
C LEU A 44 2.57 -12.42 16.95
N ARG A 45 2.78 -12.48 18.27
CA ARG A 45 1.73 -12.77 19.25
C ARG A 45 0.63 -11.70 19.20
N GLU A 46 0.99 -10.42 19.18
CA GLU A 46 0.05 -9.31 19.06
C GLU A 46 -0.79 -9.43 17.78
N LYS A 47 -0.16 -9.73 16.64
CA LYS A 47 -0.89 -10.01 15.38
C LYS A 47 -1.92 -11.13 15.53
N PHE A 48 -1.54 -12.26 16.15
CA PHE A 48 -2.47 -13.37 16.36
C PHE A 48 -3.59 -13.05 17.35
N ASP A 49 -3.30 -12.28 18.40
CA ASP A 49 -4.32 -11.80 19.32
C ASP A 49 -5.32 -10.87 18.62
N ASP A 50 -4.85 -9.98 17.74
CA ASP A 50 -5.71 -9.15 16.88
C ASP A 50 -6.59 -10.01 15.95
N TYR A 51 -6.03 -11.05 15.31
CA TYR A 51 -6.81 -11.97 14.48
C TYR A 51 -7.90 -12.67 15.27
N ARG A 52 -7.57 -13.17 16.48
CA ARG A 52 -8.53 -13.83 17.38
C ARG A 52 -9.64 -12.88 17.82
N LEU A 53 -9.30 -11.63 18.17
CA LEU A 53 -10.28 -10.61 18.56
C LEU A 53 -11.20 -10.26 17.39
N LEU A 54 -10.65 -10.10 16.18
CA LEU A 54 -11.42 -9.85 14.98
C LEU A 54 -12.37 -11.01 14.68
N GLU A 55 -11.89 -12.25 14.70
CA GLU A 55 -12.69 -13.45 14.46
C GLU A 55 -13.85 -13.56 15.48
N THR A 56 -13.54 -13.37 16.77
CA THR A 56 -14.57 -13.33 17.82
C THR A 56 -15.63 -12.27 17.52
N SER A 57 -15.21 -11.07 17.12
CA SER A 57 -16.14 -9.99 16.76
C SER A 57 -16.95 -10.28 15.50
N LEU A 58 -16.42 -11.04 14.53
CA LEU A 58 -17.14 -11.40 13.31
C LEU A 58 -18.18 -12.50 13.56
N LEU A 59 -17.91 -13.42 14.49
CA LEU A 59 -18.85 -14.47 14.89
C LEU A 59 -20.02 -13.91 15.72
N GLN A 60 -19.78 -12.87 16.51
CA GLN A 60 -20.77 -12.30 17.43
C GLN A 60 -21.64 -11.18 16.84
N LYS A 61 -21.18 -10.52 15.76
CA LYS A 61 -21.85 -9.34 15.21
C LYS A 61 -22.48 -9.63 13.86
N THR A 62 -23.66 -9.07 13.65
CA THR A 62 -24.25 -8.99 12.32
C THR A 62 -23.46 -8.01 11.44
N PRO A 63 -23.24 -8.32 10.15
CA PRO A 63 -22.63 -7.37 9.23
C PRO A 63 -23.46 -6.08 9.18
N PRO A 64 -22.81 -4.90 9.28
CA PRO A 64 -23.53 -3.64 9.24
C PRO A 64 -24.10 -3.38 7.85
N SER A 65 -25.26 -2.72 7.81
CA SER A 65 -25.85 -2.14 6.59
C SER A 65 -25.89 -0.62 6.73
N TYR A 66 -25.54 0.08 5.66
CA TYR A 66 -25.40 1.53 5.60
C TYR A 66 -26.25 2.11 4.47
N SER A 67 -26.69 3.35 4.60
CA SER A 67 -27.07 4.13 3.42
C SER A 67 -25.84 4.35 2.51
N TYR A 68 -26.07 4.71 1.25
CA TYR A 68 -24.97 5.02 0.34
C TYR A 68 -24.12 6.19 0.88
N ASP A 69 -24.76 7.26 1.35
CA ASP A 69 -24.08 8.44 1.87
C ASP A 69 -23.30 8.14 3.16
N ASP A 70 -23.86 7.33 4.06
CA ASP A 70 -23.14 6.88 5.26
C ASP A 70 -21.91 6.05 4.89
N ALA A 71 -22.02 5.20 3.87
CA ALA A 71 -20.89 4.42 3.39
C ALA A 71 -19.80 5.31 2.81
N VAL A 72 -20.14 6.33 2.00
CA VAL A 72 -19.19 7.32 1.46
C VAL A 72 -18.53 8.11 2.59
N ASN A 73 -19.32 8.66 3.51
CA ASN A 73 -18.81 9.43 4.65
C ASN A 73 -17.87 8.59 5.52
N ARG A 74 -18.19 7.30 5.71
CA ARG A 74 -17.34 6.36 6.43
C ARG A 74 -16.02 6.10 5.70
N LEU A 75 -16.01 6.00 4.37
CA LEU A 75 -14.77 5.86 3.59
C LEU A 75 -13.87 7.08 3.78
N ILE A 76 -14.42 8.28 3.62
CA ILE A 76 -13.69 9.55 3.79
C ILE A 76 -13.15 9.66 5.21
N LYS A 77 -13.97 9.38 6.24
CA LYS A 77 -13.58 9.44 7.65
C LYS A 77 -12.46 8.47 8.01
N ASN A 78 -12.44 7.28 7.41
CA ASN A 78 -11.40 6.26 7.66
C ASN A 78 -10.12 6.51 6.85
N ARG A 79 -10.13 7.49 5.93
CA ARG A 79 -8.98 7.95 5.15
C ARG A 79 -8.80 9.47 5.32
N PRO A 80 -8.71 9.97 6.56
CA PRO A 80 -8.76 11.41 6.81
C PRO A 80 -7.56 12.09 6.16
N ASN A 81 -7.84 13.14 5.37
CA ASN A 81 -6.86 13.91 4.61
C ASN A 81 -6.04 13.07 3.61
N MET A 82 -6.58 11.94 3.14
CA MET A 82 -5.90 11.08 2.17
C MET A 82 -6.68 10.93 0.87
N ILE A 83 -8.01 11.05 0.89
CA ILE A 83 -8.88 10.92 -0.29
C ILE A 83 -9.83 12.11 -0.44
N LEU A 84 -9.97 12.63 -1.66
CA LEU A 84 -10.95 13.67 -2.00
C LEU A 84 -12.37 13.07 -2.08
N PRO A 85 -13.44 13.85 -1.81
CA PRO A 85 -14.81 13.36 -1.90
C PRO A 85 -15.16 12.73 -3.26
N GLU A 86 -14.69 13.33 -4.36
CA GLU A 86 -14.89 12.86 -5.73
C GLU A 86 -14.18 11.52 -5.96
N ALA A 87 -12.95 11.38 -5.47
CA ALA A 87 -12.20 10.12 -5.52
C ALA A 87 -12.88 9.02 -4.68
N ALA A 88 -13.43 9.38 -3.52
CA ALA A 88 -14.18 8.45 -2.67
C ALA A 88 -15.45 7.92 -3.40
N GLN A 89 -16.14 8.76 -4.15
CA GLN A 89 -17.29 8.38 -4.99
C GLN A 89 -16.90 7.38 -6.09
N VAL A 90 -15.68 7.43 -6.62
CA VAL A 90 -15.21 6.44 -7.60
C VAL A 90 -15.00 5.08 -6.93
N LEU A 91 -14.34 5.05 -5.77
CA LEU A 91 -14.06 3.80 -5.06
C LEU A 91 -15.31 3.10 -4.54
N ILE A 92 -16.27 3.88 -4.03
CA ILE A 92 -17.45 3.33 -3.36
C ILE A 92 -18.33 2.52 -4.33
N LYS A 93 -18.41 2.94 -5.61
CA LYS A 93 -19.19 2.26 -6.65
C LYS A 93 -18.83 0.79 -6.85
N ARG A 94 -17.57 0.41 -6.61
CA ARG A 94 -17.09 -0.98 -6.71
C ARG A 94 -16.96 -1.66 -5.35
N SER A 95 -16.92 -0.87 -4.28
CA SER A 95 -16.64 -1.35 -2.93
C SER A 95 -17.89 -1.75 -2.14
N LEU A 96 -19.09 -1.47 -2.66
CA LEU A 96 -20.36 -1.81 -2.01
C LEU A 96 -21.07 -3.00 -2.65
N ALA A 97 -21.76 -3.76 -1.81
CA ALA A 97 -22.70 -4.80 -2.18
C ALA A 97 -24.04 -4.55 -1.46
N VAL A 98 -25.15 -4.93 -2.10
CA VAL A 98 -26.49 -4.82 -1.51
C VAL A 98 -26.61 -5.70 -0.26
N SER A 99 -27.23 -5.18 0.80
CA SER A 99 -27.41 -5.85 2.07
C SER A 99 -28.71 -5.39 2.76
N GLY A 100 -29.79 -6.16 2.59
CA GLY A 100 -31.13 -5.72 2.99
C GLY A 100 -31.54 -4.47 2.21
N ASP A 101 -32.04 -3.46 2.91
CA ASP A 101 -32.47 -2.18 2.33
C ASP A 101 -31.31 -1.16 2.14
N GLY A 102 -30.07 -1.60 2.35
CA GLY A 102 -28.88 -0.74 2.27
C GLY A 102 -27.68 -1.44 1.65
N PHE A 103 -26.49 -0.98 2.04
CA PHE A 103 -25.23 -1.41 1.48
C PHE A 103 -24.25 -1.85 2.56
N ARG A 104 -23.41 -2.83 2.21
CA ARG A 104 -22.23 -3.20 2.99
C ARG A 104 -21.00 -3.14 2.11
N TYR A 105 -19.84 -3.00 2.73
CA TYR A 105 -18.58 -3.17 2.01
C TYR A 105 -18.44 -4.63 1.54
N SER A 106 -18.08 -4.81 0.26
CA SER A 106 -17.85 -6.11 -0.35
C SER A 106 -16.53 -6.76 0.09
N THR A 107 -15.62 -5.95 0.64
CA THR A 107 -14.33 -6.40 1.17
C THR A 107 -14.50 -7.35 2.36
N ASP A 108 -13.76 -8.45 2.32
CA ASP A 108 -13.64 -9.37 3.45
C ASP A 108 -13.04 -8.64 4.67
N GLN A 109 -13.74 -8.74 5.80
CA GLN A 109 -13.39 -8.00 7.01
C GLN A 109 -12.04 -8.41 7.61
N ARG A 110 -11.51 -9.60 7.27
CA ARG A 110 -10.19 -10.08 7.70
C ARG A 110 -9.05 -9.22 7.14
N PHE A 111 -9.26 -8.53 6.01
CA PHE A 111 -8.28 -7.60 5.46
C PHE A 111 -8.04 -6.35 6.31
N LYS A 112 -8.83 -6.11 7.37
CA LYS A 112 -8.52 -5.07 8.37
C LYS A 112 -7.17 -5.26 9.04
N LEU A 113 -6.67 -6.50 9.11
CA LEU A 113 -5.40 -6.84 9.77
C LEU A 113 -4.24 -7.06 8.79
N LEU A 114 -4.41 -6.74 7.50
CA LEU A 114 -3.43 -6.90 6.40
C LEU A 114 -2.59 -8.19 6.48
N PRO A 115 -2.80 -9.17 5.59
CA PRO A 115 -2.13 -10.48 5.67
C PRO A 115 -0.68 -10.44 5.15
N LEU A 116 0.15 -9.54 5.67
CA LEU A 116 1.56 -9.42 5.32
C LEU A 116 2.45 -10.12 6.36
N PRO A 117 3.54 -10.76 5.91
CA PRO A 117 4.50 -11.38 6.82
C PRO A 117 5.17 -10.32 7.70
N LEU A 118 5.57 -10.73 8.90
CA LEU A 118 6.58 -10.00 9.67
C LEU A 118 7.94 -10.39 9.11
N ILE A 119 8.69 -9.42 8.62
CA ILE A 119 10.03 -9.63 8.06
C ILE A 119 11.05 -8.76 8.79
N SER A 120 12.30 -9.20 8.82
CA SER A 120 13.40 -8.36 9.28
C SER A 120 13.77 -7.33 8.22
N PHE A 121 14.55 -6.32 8.61
CA PHE A 121 15.14 -5.37 7.68
C PHE A 121 16.06 -6.04 6.66
N SER A 122 16.83 -7.05 7.09
CA SER A 122 17.71 -7.83 6.18
C SER A 122 16.91 -8.53 5.09
N ILE A 123 15.79 -9.19 5.43
CA ILE A 123 14.90 -9.83 4.45
C ILE A 123 14.32 -8.79 3.49
N ALA A 124 13.87 -7.63 4.00
CA ALA A 124 13.35 -6.55 3.15
C ALA A 124 14.40 -6.03 2.16
N ALA A 125 15.66 -5.89 2.61
CA ALA A 125 16.76 -5.48 1.75
C ALA A 125 17.07 -6.53 0.67
N ASP A 126 17.04 -7.82 1.02
CA ASP A 126 17.29 -8.90 0.06
C ASP A 126 16.19 -8.99 -1.01
N ILE A 127 14.93 -8.80 -0.61
CA ILE A 127 13.79 -8.69 -1.53
C ILE A 127 14.05 -7.57 -2.55
N VAL A 128 14.36 -6.36 -2.09
CA VAL A 128 14.59 -5.21 -2.97
C VAL A 128 15.80 -5.43 -3.89
N LYS A 129 16.90 -5.99 -3.37
CA LYS A 129 18.13 -6.24 -4.15
C LYS A 129 17.95 -7.30 -5.24
N SER A 130 17.03 -8.25 -5.04
CA SER A 130 16.77 -9.32 -6.01
C SER A 130 16.02 -8.85 -7.27
N ILE A 131 15.40 -7.67 -7.22
CA ILE A 131 14.64 -7.11 -8.34
C ILE A 131 15.60 -6.72 -9.48
N LYS A 132 15.37 -7.31 -10.66
CA LYS A 132 16.22 -7.11 -11.85
C LYS A 132 15.67 -6.10 -12.84
N CYS A 133 14.36 -5.88 -12.87
CA CYS A 133 13.73 -4.98 -13.82
C CYS A 133 13.85 -3.51 -13.40
N PRO A 134 13.75 -2.55 -14.34
CA PRO A 134 13.60 -1.15 -14.02
C PRO A 134 12.38 -0.91 -13.13
N CYS A 135 12.55 -0.07 -12.12
CA CYS A 135 11.56 0.24 -11.10
C CYS A 135 11.35 1.75 -10.99
N LEU A 136 10.09 2.17 -10.98
CA LEU A 136 9.70 3.52 -10.62
C LEU A 136 9.00 3.49 -9.27
N LEU A 137 9.57 4.19 -8.30
CA LEU A 137 8.97 4.40 -6.99
C LEU A 137 8.49 5.86 -6.89
N ILE A 138 7.17 6.04 -6.81
CA ILE A 138 6.53 7.34 -6.56
C ILE A 138 6.09 7.40 -5.10
N ILE A 139 6.58 8.38 -4.36
CA ILE A 139 6.28 8.63 -2.95
C ILE A 139 5.49 9.93 -2.86
N ALA A 140 4.37 9.92 -2.13
CA ALA A 140 3.62 11.11 -1.82
C ALA A 140 4.35 11.94 -0.76
N GLN A 141 4.43 13.26 -0.95
CA GLN A 141 5.15 14.16 -0.04
C GLN A 141 4.64 14.08 1.40
N GLU A 142 3.32 13.97 1.61
CA GLU A 142 2.77 13.83 2.96
C GLU A 142 3.16 12.50 3.62
N SER A 143 3.31 11.43 2.83
CA SER A 143 3.84 10.16 3.33
C SER A 143 5.29 10.36 3.77
N LEU A 144 6.15 11.00 2.98
CA LEU A 144 7.51 11.27 3.42
C LEU A 144 7.57 12.14 4.70
N LYS A 145 6.73 13.17 4.79
CA LYS A 145 6.64 14.03 5.98
C LYS A 145 6.23 13.27 7.23
N ARG A 146 5.21 12.42 7.13
CA ARG A 146 4.76 11.61 8.27
C ARG A 146 5.85 10.64 8.75
N LEU A 147 6.73 10.16 7.86
CA LEU A 147 7.88 9.32 8.22
C LEU A 147 8.87 10.12 9.06
N GLN A 148 9.21 11.32 8.60
CA GLN A 148 10.10 12.26 9.29
C GLN A 148 9.59 12.68 10.66
N GLU A 149 8.27 12.80 10.81
CA GLU A 149 7.62 13.09 12.09
C GLU A 149 7.55 11.87 13.05
N GLY A 150 8.15 10.73 12.67
CA GLY A 150 8.12 9.49 13.46
C GLY A 150 6.73 8.88 13.58
N LYS A 151 5.77 9.29 12.73
CA LYS A 151 4.44 8.67 12.69
C LYS A 151 4.57 7.31 12.02
N ARG A 152 3.75 6.33 12.46
CA ARG A 152 3.69 5.00 11.81
C ARG A 152 3.42 5.15 10.32
N ILE A 153 4.45 4.94 9.52
CA ILE A 153 4.33 4.66 8.09
C ILE A 153 4.77 3.23 7.88
N ILE A 154 3.96 2.52 7.12
CA ILE A 154 3.93 1.06 7.15
C ILE A 154 4.84 0.50 6.04
N TYR A 155 5.52 1.34 5.24
CA TYR A 155 5.97 0.97 3.90
C TYR A 155 7.43 1.30 3.51
N TYR A 156 8.14 2.18 4.24
CA TYR A 156 9.54 2.60 3.95
C TYR A 156 10.26 3.17 5.18
N THR A 157 11.59 3.22 5.15
CA THR A 157 12.44 4.02 6.06
C THR A 157 13.25 5.05 5.27
N GLU A 158 13.81 6.07 5.94
CA GLU A 158 14.64 7.08 5.26
C GLU A 158 15.90 6.46 4.67
N GLU A 159 16.53 5.54 5.40
CA GLU A 159 17.70 4.81 4.97
C GLU A 159 17.42 3.95 3.74
N LEU A 160 16.23 3.32 3.69
CA LEU A 160 15.80 2.57 2.52
C LEU A 160 15.60 3.50 1.31
N ILE A 161 14.93 4.64 1.50
CA ILE A 161 14.71 5.61 0.41
C ILE A 161 16.05 6.13 -0.14
N ASP A 162 17.00 6.45 0.73
CA ASP A 162 18.32 6.95 0.33
C ASP A 162 19.19 5.87 -0.32
N ALA A 163 19.06 4.61 0.11
CA ALA A 163 19.67 3.48 -0.57
C ALA A 163 19.08 3.27 -1.97
N LEU A 164 17.75 3.33 -2.10
CA LEU A 164 17.03 3.16 -3.38
C LEU A 164 17.40 4.23 -4.41
N LYS A 165 17.59 5.48 -3.99
CA LYS A 165 18.06 6.57 -4.89
C LYS A 165 19.42 6.28 -5.53
N LYS A 166 20.25 5.44 -4.89
CA LYS A 166 21.58 5.04 -5.38
C LYS A 166 21.54 3.70 -6.11
N PHE A 167 20.42 2.99 -6.08
CA PHE A 167 20.30 1.65 -6.63
C PHE A 167 19.96 1.74 -8.13
N PRO A 168 20.78 1.18 -9.04
CA PRO A 168 20.64 1.43 -10.49
C PRO A 168 19.29 1.06 -11.09
N THR A 169 18.60 0.05 -10.53
CA THR A 169 17.29 -0.38 -11.04
C THR A 169 16.15 0.50 -10.57
N PHE A 170 16.35 1.40 -9.60
CA PHE A 170 15.29 2.24 -9.03
C PHE A 170 15.41 3.71 -9.42
N THR A 171 14.31 4.23 -9.93
CA THR A 171 14.05 5.66 -10.05
C THR A 171 13.07 6.07 -8.96
N VAL A 172 13.52 6.92 -8.03
CA VAL A 172 12.66 7.44 -6.95
C VAL A 172 12.15 8.84 -7.31
N ARG A 173 10.86 9.08 -7.13
CA ARG A 173 10.20 10.38 -7.31
C ARG A 173 9.35 10.69 -6.09
N VAL A 174 9.51 11.89 -5.55
CA VAL A 174 8.62 12.42 -4.52
C VAL A 174 7.75 13.47 -5.19
N ILE A 175 6.44 13.34 -5.08
CA ILE A 175 5.47 14.28 -5.69
C ILE A 175 4.53 14.87 -4.63
N PRO A 176 4.02 16.11 -4.84
CA PRO A 176 3.00 16.67 -3.97
C PRO A 176 1.76 15.78 -3.87
N GLY A 177 1.14 15.73 -2.69
CA GLY A 177 -0.10 14.98 -2.45
C GLY A 177 -0.02 14.02 -1.28
N HIS A 178 -1.06 13.19 -1.18
CA HIS A 178 -1.26 12.20 -0.11
C HIS A 178 -1.14 10.77 -0.64
N HIS A 179 -1.29 9.78 0.24
CA HIS A 179 -1.14 8.36 -0.12
C HIS A 179 -1.99 7.94 -1.33
N ASP A 180 -3.20 8.47 -1.49
CA ASP A 180 -4.06 8.20 -2.65
C ASP A 180 -3.84 9.21 -3.80
N VAL A 181 -2.62 9.75 -3.98
CA VAL A 181 -2.27 10.72 -5.03
C VAL A 181 -2.67 10.26 -6.43
N HIS A 182 -2.60 8.96 -6.70
CA HIS A 182 -3.02 8.37 -7.97
C HIS A 182 -4.54 8.47 -8.25
N LEU A 183 -5.36 8.71 -7.22
CA LEU A 183 -6.79 8.99 -7.37
C LEU A 183 -7.10 10.48 -7.29
N ASN A 184 -6.40 11.22 -6.43
CA ASN A 184 -6.67 12.64 -6.21
C ASN A 184 -6.05 13.51 -7.32
N GLU A 185 -4.86 13.16 -7.80
CA GLU A 185 -4.04 13.92 -8.75
C GLU A 185 -3.42 12.99 -9.82
N PRO A 186 -4.24 12.26 -10.59
CA PRO A 186 -3.77 11.23 -11.51
C PRO A 186 -2.80 11.78 -12.59
N GLU A 187 -2.95 13.04 -12.99
CA GLU A 187 -2.08 13.72 -13.95
C GLU A 187 -0.64 13.83 -13.44
N SER A 188 -0.47 14.15 -12.15
CA SER A 188 0.85 14.23 -11.51
C SER A 188 1.56 12.87 -11.49
N VAL A 189 0.81 11.79 -11.29
CA VAL A 189 1.34 10.42 -11.38
C VAL A 189 1.65 10.06 -12.83
N ALA A 190 0.75 10.36 -13.77
CA ALA A 190 0.92 10.08 -15.19
C ALA A 190 2.17 10.76 -15.77
N ALA A 191 2.46 11.99 -15.35
CA ALA A 191 3.66 12.73 -15.76
C ALA A 191 4.98 12.03 -15.37
N GLN A 192 4.97 11.19 -14.32
CA GLN A 192 6.13 10.38 -13.93
C GLN A 192 6.12 9.01 -14.62
N VAL A 193 4.94 8.41 -14.76
CA VAL A 193 4.75 7.05 -15.29
C VAL A 193 4.99 6.98 -16.80
N ILE A 194 4.44 7.93 -17.58
CA ILE A 194 4.51 7.89 -19.05
C ILE A 194 5.97 7.91 -19.54
N PRO A 195 6.85 8.82 -19.10
CA PRO A 195 8.24 8.81 -19.51
C PRO A 195 8.95 7.51 -19.14
N PHE A 196 8.71 7.00 -17.92
CA PHE A 196 9.30 5.74 -17.46
C PHE A 196 8.86 4.54 -18.31
N LEU A 197 7.60 4.48 -18.73
CA LEU A 197 7.12 3.42 -19.61
C LEU A 197 7.72 3.52 -21.02
N ASN A 198 7.88 4.74 -21.54
CA ASN A 198 8.43 4.99 -22.89
C ASN A 198 9.96 4.83 -22.98
N ASP A 199 10.69 4.86 -21.86
CA ASP A 199 12.13 4.63 -21.86
C ASP A 199 12.47 3.20 -22.30
N THR A 200 13.23 3.03 -23.38
CA THR A 200 13.55 1.72 -23.98
C THR A 200 14.64 0.95 -23.24
N GLN A 201 15.12 1.40 -22.07
CA GLN A 201 16.09 0.66 -21.25
C GLN A 201 15.53 -0.61 -20.57
N SER A 202 14.63 -1.36 -21.20
CA SER A 202 14.25 -2.68 -20.70
C SER A 202 15.08 -3.75 -21.40
N SER A 203 15.63 -4.69 -20.61
CA SER A 203 16.44 -5.81 -21.07
C SER A 203 15.61 -7.02 -21.53
N LEU A 204 14.32 -6.81 -21.81
CA LEU A 204 13.39 -7.79 -22.38
C LEU A 204 12.83 -7.25 -23.69
#